data_AF-A0A6A6H7J2-F1
#
_entry.id   AF-A0A6A6H7J2-F1
#
_cell.length_a   1.000
_cell.length_b   1.000
_cell.length_c   1.000
_cell.angle_alpha   90.00
_cell.angle_beta   90.00
_cell.angle_gamma   90.00
#
_symmetry.space_group_name_H-M   'P 1'
#
loop_
_entity.id
_entity.type
_entity.pdbx_description
1 polymer ?
#
loop_
_entity_poly.entity_id
_entity_poly.type
_entity_poly.pdbx_seq_one_letter_code
_entity_poly.pdbx_strand_id
1 'polypeptide(L)'
;MLLPCRTTHTRLFPKKHSFSYSYLLVGIPVGWRGLIGNALSVDTQILPPEHRRSGWFHISGADYLDRDGTDLDLKAKLASYLQSQGENPGDFPHVYLVTAPKFLGYSFNPVSFWYLYSELRHLKAMILEVNNTFDERRMYFLKPTDGPDSTIKHGSNDATELLAMDHESLPNLGNANSQPAVFSNAWSKDFHVSPFNDRTGSYSLIAYDPLSRHEHSKWLVDNTVVLKSAENHPKLVARIFADGDPVDPQARGRLDIYPFLIRWWWVGFVTFPRILKEAWILYFKRSLPVWFRPEIDKNSIGRTPTGTERLLATYFERYLEHLVKHANQPLCLVYQPPSGMGLRRSFKTTERHTDTHLSNIELHVLTPAFYSRFVHYSHTSEAFDRECLCTDELNRTLWISRPELLPALFKKGKQAGSDLVHHLPKNENVLERLRWAMLKRLRCSPTGPGYPDRQEHTHSVSKQDIRSRPYSELDWHVRKHQEDSSRYRHKTTALFLAQRFAFGFEGVISALDLLLRFALILCPWLYKSIILNPTIWLFPNWHTQRYLEAAALELLLTNLVHIWALLK
;
A
#
# COMPACT_ATOMS: atom_id res chain seq x y z
N MET A 1 16.60 3.51 -22.27
CA MET A 1 15.85 3.46 -23.54
C MET A 1 14.35 3.52 -23.25
N LEU A 2 13.57 4.20 -24.09
CA LEU A 2 12.10 4.10 -24.09
C LEU A 2 11.70 2.92 -25.00
N LEU A 3 10.82 2.06 -24.52
CA LEU A 3 10.51 0.76 -25.13
C LEU A 3 9.00 0.69 -25.44
N PRO A 4 8.61 0.96 -26.69
CA PRO A 4 7.29 0.60 -27.21
C PRO A 4 7.04 -0.89 -27.07
N CYS A 5 6.05 -1.27 -26.26
CA CYS A 5 5.71 -2.66 -26.00
C CYS A 5 4.23 -2.92 -26.25
N ARG A 6 3.88 -4.20 -26.34
CA ARG A 6 2.52 -4.69 -26.31
C ARG A 6 2.37 -5.69 -25.18
N THR A 7 1.26 -5.59 -24.47
CA THR A 7 0.88 -6.57 -23.46
C THR A 7 -0.31 -7.36 -23.95
N THR A 8 -0.26 -8.69 -23.81
CA THR A 8 -1.37 -9.59 -24.06
C THR A 8 -1.73 -10.32 -22.77
N HIS A 9 -3.03 -10.53 -22.56
CA HIS A 9 -3.56 -11.34 -21.48
C HIS A 9 -4.53 -12.33 -22.08
N THR A 10 -4.22 -13.62 -21.97
CA THR A 10 -5.06 -14.71 -22.46
C THR A 10 -5.44 -15.61 -21.31
N ARG A 11 -6.69 -15.50 -20.87
CA ARG A 11 -7.30 -16.43 -19.92
C ARG A 11 -7.79 -17.66 -20.68
N LEU A 12 -7.35 -18.83 -20.24
CA LEU A 12 -7.75 -20.13 -20.78
C LEU A 12 -8.86 -20.78 -19.95
N PHE A 13 -8.82 -20.58 -18.62
CA PHE A 13 -9.74 -21.20 -17.66
C PHE A 13 -10.20 -20.20 -16.56
N PRO A 14 -11.44 -20.32 -16.04
CA PRO A 14 -12.52 -21.22 -16.44
C PRO A 14 -13.33 -20.74 -17.66
N LYS A 15 -13.20 -19.45 -18.02
CA LYS A 15 -13.82 -18.87 -19.22
C LYS A 15 -12.74 -18.22 -20.06
N LYS A 16 -12.72 -18.56 -21.36
CA LYS A 16 -11.77 -17.98 -22.31
C LYS A 16 -12.03 -16.49 -22.50
N HIS A 17 -10.98 -15.69 -22.37
CA HIS A 17 -11.01 -14.25 -22.62
C HIS A 17 -9.61 -13.78 -22.95
N SER A 18 -9.43 -13.05 -24.04
CA SER A 18 -8.14 -12.51 -24.43
C SER A 18 -8.27 -11.05 -24.84
N PHE A 19 -7.26 -10.26 -24.52
CA PHE A 19 -7.15 -8.87 -24.92
C PHE A 19 -5.67 -8.46 -25.01
N SER A 20 -5.41 -7.46 -25.85
CA SER A 20 -4.08 -6.92 -26.07
C SER A 20 -4.10 -5.40 -26.09
N TYR A 21 -3.03 -4.75 -25.64
CA TYR A 21 -2.93 -3.30 -25.67
C TYR A 21 -1.48 -2.81 -25.71
N SER A 22 -1.28 -1.60 -26.24
CA SER A 22 0.01 -0.91 -26.21
C SER A 22 0.40 -0.55 -24.78
N TYR A 23 1.68 -0.75 -24.46
CA TYR A 23 2.27 -0.48 -23.17
C TYR A 23 3.63 0.18 -23.35
N LEU A 24 3.96 1.17 -22.50
CA LEU A 24 5.25 1.85 -22.59
C LEU A 24 6.13 1.41 -21.42
N LEU A 25 7.26 0.81 -21.74
CA LEU A 25 8.30 0.48 -20.76
C LEU A 25 9.52 1.39 -20.96
N VAL A 26 10.36 1.45 -19.95
CA VAL A 26 11.67 2.09 -19.98
C VAL A 26 12.67 1.13 -19.38
N GLY A 27 13.78 0.92 -20.09
CA GLY A 27 14.96 0.21 -19.58
C GLY A 27 16.00 1.20 -19.09
N ILE A 28 16.40 1.11 -17.82
CA ILE A 28 17.45 1.93 -17.21
C ILE A 28 18.50 1.07 -16.50
N PRO A 29 19.79 1.43 -16.58
CA PRO A 29 20.80 0.86 -15.69
C PRO A 29 20.57 1.37 -14.26
N VAL A 30 20.52 0.46 -13.29
CA VAL A 30 20.40 0.79 -11.88
C VAL A 30 21.69 1.45 -11.39
N GLY A 31 21.55 2.57 -10.67
CA GLY A 31 22.69 3.40 -10.24
C GLY A 31 22.96 4.61 -11.15
N TRP A 32 22.29 4.71 -12.30
CA TRP A 32 22.24 5.95 -13.06
C TRP A 32 21.19 6.91 -12.49
N ARG A 33 21.54 8.19 -12.39
CA ARG A 33 20.66 9.26 -11.91
C ARG A 33 20.83 10.51 -12.76
N GLY A 34 19.76 11.28 -12.91
CA GLY A 34 19.77 12.54 -13.63
C GLY A 34 18.66 12.65 -14.67
N LEU A 35 18.84 13.58 -15.60
CA LEU A 35 17.92 13.85 -16.69
C LEU A 35 18.62 13.57 -18.02
N ILE A 36 17.97 12.79 -18.89
CA ILE A 36 18.40 12.58 -20.26
C ILE A 36 17.49 13.35 -21.21
N GLY A 37 18.09 14.31 -21.92
CA GLY A 37 17.37 15.25 -22.79
C GLY A 37 16.31 16.00 -21.97
N ASN A 38 15.08 16.02 -22.47
CA ASN A 38 13.90 16.43 -21.71
C ASN A 38 12.92 15.26 -21.47
N ALA A 39 13.32 14.04 -21.85
CA ALA A 39 12.41 12.91 -21.99
C ALA A 39 12.30 12.08 -20.72
N LEU A 40 13.43 11.70 -20.11
CA LEU A 40 13.47 10.74 -19.01
C LEU A 40 14.34 11.25 -17.87
N SER A 41 13.76 11.32 -16.67
CA SER A 41 14.47 11.60 -15.42
C SER A 41 14.43 10.39 -14.48
N VAL A 42 15.55 10.10 -13.83
CA VAL A 42 15.69 9.03 -12.83
C VAL A 42 16.31 9.61 -11.56
N ASP A 43 15.67 9.37 -10.42
CA ASP A 43 16.17 9.73 -9.08
C ASP A 43 16.55 11.21 -8.89
N THR A 44 15.92 12.11 -9.65
CA THR A 44 16.23 13.54 -9.58
C THR A 44 15.75 14.18 -8.29
N GLN A 45 14.80 13.57 -7.56
CA GLN A 45 14.31 14.04 -6.27
C GLN A 45 15.38 14.05 -5.16
N ILE A 46 16.40 13.18 -5.29
CA ILE A 46 17.50 13.04 -4.32
C ILE A 46 18.59 14.09 -4.60
N LEU A 47 18.59 14.68 -5.80
CA LEU A 47 19.54 15.72 -6.16
C LEU A 47 19.27 17.03 -5.40
N PRO A 48 20.31 17.89 -5.24
CA PRO A 48 20.15 19.22 -4.67
C PRO A 48 19.06 20.02 -5.39
N PRO A 49 18.31 20.89 -4.70
CA PRO A 49 17.18 21.63 -5.28
C PRO A 49 17.50 22.34 -6.60
N GLU A 50 18.68 22.92 -6.75
CA GLU A 50 19.11 23.57 -8.01
C GLU A 50 19.21 22.62 -9.23
N HIS A 51 19.38 21.32 -8.99
CA HIS A 51 19.54 20.28 -10.00
C HIS A 51 18.27 19.43 -10.19
N ARG A 52 17.20 19.70 -9.43
CA ARG A 52 15.93 18.99 -9.55
C ARG A 52 15.23 19.39 -10.83
N ARG A 53 15.44 18.59 -11.87
CA ARG A 53 14.71 18.70 -13.14
C ARG A 53 13.94 17.41 -13.38
N SER A 54 12.73 17.55 -13.91
CA SER A 54 11.88 16.42 -14.28
C SER A 54 11.75 16.36 -15.79
N GLY A 55 11.94 15.18 -16.36
CA GLY A 55 11.58 14.90 -17.74
C GLY A 55 10.08 14.63 -17.86
N TRP A 56 9.62 14.42 -19.09
CA TRP A 56 8.24 13.97 -19.35
C TRP A 56 7.92 12.64 -18.67
N PHE A 57 8.88 11.73 -18.71
CA PHE A 57 8.85 10.43 -18.04
C PHE A 57 9.77 10.45 -16.81
N HIS A 58 9.28 9.92 -15.70
CA HIS A 58 9.98 9.96 -14.43
C HIS A 58 10.02 8.58 -13.76
N ILE A 59 11.17 8.23 -13.20
CA ILE A 59 11.37 7.05 -12.36
C ILE A 59 11.97 7.52 -11.03
N SER A 60 11.32 7.17 -9.92
CA SER A 60 11.79 7.47 -8.57
C SER A 60 12.05 6.18 -7.82
N GLY A 61 13.20 6.04 -7.17
CA GLY A 61 13.52 4.95 -6.25
C GLY A 61 12.47 4.80 -5.16
N ALA A 62 11.81 5.88 -4.73
CA ALA A 62 10.70 5.85 -3.77
C ALA A 62 9.52 4.96 -4.22
N ASP A 63 9.38 4.73 -5.53
CA ASP A 63 8.29 3.93 -6.09
C ASP A 63 8.59 2.43 -6.19
N TYR A 64 9.78 1.96 -5.81
CA TYR A 64 10.19 0.57 -6.04
C TYR A 64 10.70 -0.10 -4.76
N LEU A 65 10.70 -1.45 -4.76
CA LEU A 65 11.19 -2.28 -3.65
C LEU A 65 10.53 -1.91 -2.30
N ASP A 66 11.29 -1.68 -1.23
CA ASP A 66 10.75 -1.22 0.06
C ASP A 66 10.16 0.20 -0.06
N ARG A 67 9.08 0.56 0.66
CA ARG A 67 8.57 1.94 0.69
C ARG A 67 9.38 2.87 1.60
N ASP A 68 10.14 2.32 2.53
CA ASP A 68 11.05 3.08 3.37
C ASP A 68 12.28 3.55 2.55
N GLY A 69 12.99 4.56 3.08
CA GLY A 69 14.16 5.14 2.42
C GLY A 69 13.78 5.90 1.14
N THR A 70 12.83 6.82 1.21
CA THR A 70 12.43 7.66 0.05
C THR A 70 13.54 8.58 -0.45
N ASP A 71 14.57 8.77 0.37
CA ASP A 71 15.81 9.49 0.11
C ASP A 71 16.90 8.61 -0.52
N LEU A 72 16.69 7.29 -0.60
CA LEU A 72 17.61 6.34 -1.22
C LEU A 72 17.34 6.20 -2.73
N ASP A 73 18.41 6.05 -3.50
CA ASP A 73 18.34 5.77 -4.93
C ASP A 73 18.03 4.28 -5.20
N LEU A 74 17.71 3.96 -6.46
CA LEU A 74 17.41 2.57 -6.87
C LEU A 74 18.51 1.58 -6.49
N LYS A 75 19.78 1.99 -6.53
CA LYS A 75 20.92 1.10 -6.27
C LYS A 75 21.01 0.76 -4.79
N ALA A 76 20.88 1.74 -3.90
CA ALA A 76 20.89 1.54 -2.46
C ALA A 76 19.70 0.68 -2.02
N LYS A 77 18.50 0.92 -2.56
CA LYS A 77 17.31 0.11 -2.25
C LYS A 77 17.45 -1.32 -2.72
N LEU A 78 18.01 -1.54 -3.91
CA LEU A 78 18.30 -2.87 -4.42
C LEU A 78 19.31 -3.61 -3.52
N ALA A 79 20.37 -2.93 -3.08
CA ALA A 79 21.35 -3.52 -2.19
C ALA A 79 20.73 -3.99 -0.86
N SER A 80 19.90 -3.14 -0.24
CA SER A 80 19.15 -3.50 0.98
C SER A 80 18.21 -4.67 0.77
N TYR A 81 17.52 -4.73 -0.39
CA TYR A 81 16.65 -5.84 -0.73
C TYR A 81 17.45 -7.15 -0.92
N LEU A 82 18.55 -7.13 -1.66
CA LEU A 82 19.39 -8.32 -1.87
C LEU A 82 19.95 -8.85 -0.55
N GLN A 83 20.42 -7.95 0.32
CA GLN A 83 20.87 -8.33 1.67
C GLN A 83 19.75 -8.96 2.50
N SER A 84 18.51 -8.47 2.39
CA SER A 84 17.36 -9.08 3.08
C SER A 84 17.00 -10.48 2.54
N GLN A 85 17.39 -10.77 1.30
CA GLN A 85 17.30 -12.11 0.71
C GLN A 85 18.52 -12.99 1.00
N GLY A 86 19.52 -12.50 1.75
CA GLY A 86 20.76 -13.23 2.03
C GLY A 86 21.76 -13.25 0.88
N GLU A 87 21.58 -12.40 -0.14
CA GLU A 87 22.45 -12.30 -1.30
C GLU A 87 23.44 -11.14 -1.14
N ASN A 88 24.65 -11.30 -1.70
CA ASN A 88 25.63 -10.22 -1.74
C ASN A 88 25.36 -9.30 -2.94
N PRO A 89 25.10 -7.99 -2.75
CA PRO A 89 24.93 -7.06 -3.87
C PRO A 89 26.14 -7.01 -4.83
N GLY A 90 27.35 -7.31 -4.33
CA GLY A 90 28.58 -7.36 -5.15
C GLY A 90 28.57 -8.44 -6.23
N ASP A 91 27.72 -9.45 -6.11
CA ASP A 91 27.57 -10.51 -7.11
C ASP A 91 26.84 -10.04 -8.39
N PHE A 92 26.20 -8.87 -8.33
CA PHE A 92 25.36 -8.31 -9.40
C PHE A 92 25.83 -6.89 -9.80
N PRO A 93 27.03 -6.75 -10.36
CA PRO A 93 27.62 -5.45 -10.72
C PRO A 93 26.85 -4.71 -11.83
N HIS A 94 26.06 -5.44 -12.61
CA HIS A 94 25.27 -4.90 -13.70
C HIS A 94 23.79 -5.24 -13.47
N VAL A 95 22.98 -4.21 -13.24
CA VAL A 95 21.54 -4.39 -13.02
C VAL A 95 20.75 -3.42 -13.89
N TYR A 96 19.70 -3.93 -14.52
CA TYR A 96 18.81 -3.14 -15.36
C TYR A 96 17.37 -3.26 -14.88
N LEU A 97 16.69 -2.13 -14.73
CA LEU A 97 15.27 -2.07 -14.42
C LEU A 97 14.49 -1.79 -15.71
N VAL A 98 13.55 -2.67 -16.03
CA VAL A 98 12.56 -2.52 -17.10
C VAL A 98 11.18 -2.33 -16.46
N THR A 99 10.61 -1.14 -16.63
CA THR A 99 9.43 -0.71 -15.86
C THR A 99 8.60 0.33 -16.60
N ALA A 100 7.33 0.51 -16.22
CA ALA A 100 6.51 1.61 -16.72
C ALA A 100 6.86 2.93 -16.00
N PRO A 101 7.21 4.00 -16.73
CA PRO A 101 7.57 5.28 -16.13
C PRO A 101 6.33 6.05 -15.67
N LYS A 102 6.49 6.96 -14.71
CA LYS A 102 5.50 8.01 -14.44
C LYS A 102 5.46 9.01 -15.56
N PHE A 103 4.27 9.42 -15.97
CA PHE A 103 4.05 10.54 -16.88
C PHE A 103 3.26 11.62 -16.15
N LEU A 104 3.82 12.84 -16.07
CA LEU A 104 3.24 13.96 -15.31
C LEU A 104 2.84 13.57 -13.86
N GLY A 105 3.67 12.76 -13.21
CA GLY A 105 3.44 12.31 -11.82
C GLY A 105 2.50 11.12 -11.67
N TYR A 106 1.81 10.68 -12.72
CA TYR A 106 0.91 9.54 -12.70
C TYR A 106 1.54 8.28 -13.30
N SER A 107 1.37 7.13 -12.66
CA SER A 107 1.67 5.81 -13.19
C SER A 107 0.76 4.77 -12.57
N PHE A 108 0.32 3.80 -13.38
CA PHE A 108 -0.15 2.51 -12.89
C PHE A 108 0.79 1.44 -13.46
N ASN A 109 1.61 0.85 -12.59
CA ASN A 109 2.66 -0.08 -12.97
C ASN A 109 2.44 -1.45 -12.32
N PRO A 110 1.81 -2.42 -13.00
CA PRO A 110 1.46 -3.71 -12.42
C PRO A 110 2.68 -4.64 -12.26
N VAL A 111 3.75 -4.45 -13.02
CA VAL A 111 4.95 -5.28 -12.93
C VAL A 111 6.20 -4.54 -13.40
N SER A 112 7.28 -4.71 -12.64
CA SER A 112 8.64 -4.31 -13.02
C SER A 112 9.58 -5.50 -13.03
N PHE A 113 10.50 -5.50 -13.99
CA PHE A 113 11.49 -6.55 -14.17
C PHE A 113 12.87 -6.01 -13.90
N TRP A 114 13.54 -6.57 -12.90
CA TRP A 114 14.94 -6.30 -12.62
C TRP A 114 15.77 -7.46 -13.16
N TYR A 115 16.70 -7.16 -14.06
CA TYR A 115 17.63 -8.14 -14.62
C TYR A 115 18.99 -7.95 -13.94
N LEU A 116 19.46 -8.96 -13.23
CA LEU A 116 20.68 -8.93 -12.44
C LEU A 116 21.73 -9.81 -13.09
N TYR A 117 22.84 -9.20 -13.50
CA TYR A 117 23.89 -9.87 -14.25
C TYR A 117 25.18 -9.98 -13.43
N SER A 118 25.92 -11.06 -13.67
CA SER A 118 27.28 -11.23 -13.15
C SER A 118 28.27 -10.22 -13.78
N GLU A 119 29.50 -10.18 -13.29
CA GLU A 119 30.62 -9.44 -13.91
C GLU A 119 30.79 -9.77 -15.40
N LEU A 120 30.65 -11.05 -15.76
CA LEU A 120 30.72 -11.54 -17.15
C LEU A 120 29.46 -11.24 -17.99
N ARG A 121 28.50 -10.46 -17.47
CA ARG A 121 27.21 -10.13 -18.11
C ARG A 121 26.31 -11.32 -18.43
N HIS A 122 26.41 -12.41 -17.67
CA HIS A 122 25.42 -13.49 -17.71
C HIS A 122 24.25 -13.16 -16.76
N LEU A 123 23.02 -13.38 -17.22
CA LEU A 123 21.82 -13.17 -16.42
C LEU A 123 21.76 -14.20 -15.27
N LYS A 124 22.12 -13.76 -14.06
CA LYS A 124 22.26 -14.61 -12.87
C LYS A 124 20.99 -14.66 -12.02
N ALA A 125 20.18 -13.61 -12.06
CA ALA A 125 18.91 -13.55 -11.33
C ALA A 125 17.95 -12.52 -11.94
N MET A 126 16.67 -12.65 -11.59
CA MET A 126 15.66 -11.63 -11.86
C MET A 126 14.89 -11.27 -10.59
N ILE A 127 14.45 -10.02 -10.46
CA ILE A 127 13.41 -9.64 -9.49
C ILE A 127 12.16 -9.26 -10.25
N LEU A 128 11.06 -9.93 -9.94
CA LEU A 128 9.73 -9.54 -10.41
C LEU A 128 9.04 -8.78 -9.29
N GLU A 129 8.90 -7.47 -9.47
CA GLU A 129 8.13 -6.62 -8.57
C GLU A 129 6.71 -6.50 -9.10
N VAL A 130 5.75 -7.15 -8.45
CA VAL A 130 4.35 -7.18 -8.85
C VAL A 130 3.55 -6.25 -7.95
N ASN A 131 2.82 -5.32 -8.55
CA ASN A 131 1.92 -4.41 -7.84
C ASN A 131 0.47 -4.72 -8.21
N ASN A 132 -0.46 -4.54 -7.28
CA ASN A 132 -1.90 -4.71 -7.53
C ASN A 132 -2.66 -3.38 -7.48
N THR A 133 -3.98 -3.44 -7.76
CA THR A 133 -4.86 -2.26 -7.73
C THR A 133 -5.15 -1.72 -6.33
N PHE A 134 -4.65 -2.37 -5.28
CA PHE A 134 -4.81 -1.97 -3.88
C PHE A 134 -3.59 -1.25 -3.33
N ASP A 135 -2.65 -0.85 -4.20
CA ASP A 135 -1.36 -0.25 -3.83
C ASP A 135 -0.49 -1.21 -2.99
N GLU A 136 -0.63 -2.52 -3.16
CA GLU A 136 0.24 -3.51 -2.52
C GLU A 136 1.30 -3.99 -3.49
N ARG A 137 2.38 -4.54 -2.94
CA ARG A 137 3.55 -4.98 -3.71
C ARG A 137 4.08 -6.30 -3.20
N ARG A 138 4.54 -7.14 -4.13
CA ARG A 138 5.27 -8.38 -3.84
C ARG A 138 6.49 -8.49 -4.75
N MET A 139 7.67 -8.67 -4.16
CA MET A 139 8.92 -8.90 -4.90
C MET A 139 9.25 -10.39 -4.91
N TYR A 140 9.43 -10.97 -6.10
CA TYR A 140 9.92 -12.34 -6.26
C TYR A 140 11.36 -12.31 -6.74
N PHE A 141 12.29 -12.74 -5.90
CA PHE A 141 13.68 -12.96 -6.32
C PHE A 141 13.80 -14.36 -6.92
N LEU A 142 14.18 -14.41 -8.20
CA LEU A 142 14.21 -15.62 -9.02
C LEU A 142 15.64 -15.89 -9.47
N LYS A 143 16.08 -17.14 -9.35
CA LYS A 143 17.32 -17.64 -9.95
C LYS A 143 16.98 -18.52 -11.17
N PRO A 144 17.87 -18.67 -12.15
CA PRO A 144 17.67 -19.62 -13.24
C PRO A 144 17.43 -21.00 -12.64
N THR A 145 16.46 -21.72 -13.18
CA THR A 145 16.39 -23.16 -12.95
C THR A 145 17.46 -23.76 -13.86
N ASP A 146 18.43 -24.50 -13.31
CA ASP A 146 19.37 -25.25 -14.14
C ASP A 146 18.55 -26.13 -15.11
N GLY A 147 18.95 -26.17 -16.38
CA GLY A 147 18.19 -26.81 -17.47
C GLY A 147 17.91 -28.31 -17.27
N PRO A 148 17.32 -28.95 -18.28
CA PRO A 148 16.05 -29.68 -18.26
C PRO A 148 16.06 -31.00 -17.46
N ASP A 149 16.39 -30.99 -16.18
CA ASP A 149 16.35 -32.20 -15.36
C ASP A 149 16.03 -31.93 -13.88
N SER A 150 14.92 -31.23 -13.65
CA SER A 150 14.14 -31.47 -12.44
C SER A 150 12.91 -32.25 -12.85
N THR A 151 12.82 -33.48 -12.34
CA THR A 151 11.75 -34.45 -12.53
C THR A 151 10.38 -33.87 -12.15
N ILE A 152 9.80 -33.06 -13.04
CA ILE A 152 8.36 -32.93 -13.20
C ILE A 152 7.98 -34.16 -14.03
N LYS A 153 7.34 -35.14 -13.39
CA LYS A 153 6.67 -36.23 -14.10
C LYS A 153 5.84 -35.59 -15.21
N HIS A 154 6.18 -35.86 -16.47
CA HIS A 154 5.40 -35.49 -17.64
C HIS A 154 3.98 -35.99 -17.45
N GLY A 155 3.09 -35.09 -17.05
CA GLY A 155 1.66 -35.20 -17.16
C GLY A 155 1.20 -34.15 -18.15
N SER A 156 0.84 -34.60 -19.35
CA SER A 156 0.17 -33.89 -20.46
C SER A 156 0.98 -32.81 -21.21
N ASN A 157 1.09 -33.03 -22.51
CA ASN A 157 1.83 -32.26 -23.52
C ASN A 157 1.11 -31.00 -24.03
N ASP A 158 -0.02 -30.59 -23.47
CA ASP A 158 -0.89 -29.61 -24.15
C ASP A 158 -0.42 -28.15 -24.07
N ALA A 159 0.36 -27.76 -23.06
CA ALA A 159 0.67 -26.34 -22.82
C ALA A 159 1.91 -25.83 -23.61
N THR A 160 2.86 -26.70 -23.91
CA THR A 160 4.09 -26.34 -24.62
C THR A 160 3.86 -26.31 -26.13
N GLU A 161 3.00 -27.17 -26.68
CA GLU A 161 2.63 -27.16 -28.10
C GLU A 161 1.77 -25.93 -28.47
N LEU A 162 0.91 -25.45 -27.58
CA LEU A 162 0.13 -24.22 -27.83
C LEU A 162 0.97 -22.94 -27.94
N LEU A 163 2.20 -22.94 -27.41
CA LEU A 163 3.13 -21.81 -27.53
C LEU A 163 4.00 -21.90 -28.80
N ALA A 164 4.03 -23.06 -29.46
CA ALA A 164 4.80 -23.28 -30.69
C ALA A 164 4.01 -22.94 -31.97
N MET A 165 2.68 -22.83 -31.91
CA MET A 165 1.83 -22.67 -33.10
C MET A 165 1.75 -21.24 -33.67
N ASP A 166 2.23 -20.21 -32.96
CA ASP A 166 2.24 -18.82 -33.45
C ASP A 166 3.59 -18.38 -34.06
N HIS A 167 4.55 -19.30 -34.24
CA HIS A 167 5.91 -19.00 -34.71
C HIS A 167 6.16 -19.28 -36.21
N GLU A 168 5.14 -19.65 -37.01
CA GLU A 168 5.28 -19.78 -38.47
C GLU A 168 5.29 -18.41 -39.19
N SER A 169 6.37 -17.64 -39.04
CA SER A 169 6.75 -16.58 -39.99
C SER A 169 8.17 -16.06 -39.76
N LEU A 170 9.14 -16.97 -39.63
CA LEU A 170 10.57 -16.65 -39.72
C LEU A 170 11.19 -17.53 -40.82
N PRO A 171 11.92 -16.96 -41.80
CA PRO A 171 12.54 -17.74 -42.85
C PRO A 171 13.68 -18.58 -42.27
N ASN A 172 13.69 -19.86 -42.62
CA ASN A 172 14.77 -20.80 -42.33
C ASN A 172 16.11 -20.29 -42.88
N LEU A 173 17.06 -20.00 -42.00
CA LEU A 173 18.49 -19.97 -42.33
C LEU A 173 19.24 -20.83 -41.31
N GLY A 174 20.04 -21.77 -41.83
CA GLY A 174 20.62 -22.88 -41.08
C GLY A 174 21.83 -22.55 -40.20
N ASN A 175 22.06 -23.47 -39.25
CA ASN A 175 23.29 -23.79 -38.49
C ASN A 175 24.15 -22.65 -37.92
N ALA A 176 24.00 -22.39 -36.61
CA ALA A 176 25.04 -22.61 -35.57
C ALA A 176 24.56 -22.14 -34.18
N ASN A 177 24.64 -23.02 -33.18
CA ASN A 177 24.61 -22.81 -31.72
C ASN A 177 24.38 -21.36 -31.20
N SER A 178 23.16 -20.87 -31.26
CA SER A 178 22.76 -19.65 -30.54
C SER A 178 21.29 -19.73 -30.15
N GLN A 179 20.95 -20.70 -29.29
CA GLN A 179 19.67 -20.61 -28.59
C GLN A 179 19.69 -19.34 -27.73
N PRO A 180 18.60 -18.55 -27.72
CA PRO A 180 18.48 -17.41 -26.83
C PRO A 180 18.71 -17.85 -25.39
N ALA A 181 19.46 -17.06 -24.62
CA ALA A 181 19.61 -17.30 -23.20
C ALA A 181 18.27 -17.02 -22.51
N VAL A 182 17.41 -18.02 -22.48
CA VAL A 182 16.07 -17.95 -21.88
C VAL A 182 16.22 -18.17 -20.38
N PHE A 183 15.77 -17.19 -19.61
CA PHE A 183 15.59 -17.32 -18.17
C PHE A 183 14.23 -17.95 -17.88
N SER A 184 14.21 -19.02 -17.08
CA SER A 184 12.95 -19.62 -16.62
C SER A 184 12.99 -20.00 -15.14
N ASN A 185 11.84 -19.78 -14.48
CA ASN A 185 11.61 -20.14 -13.09
C ASN A 185 10.10 -20.35 -12.84
N ALA A 186 9.74 -21.13 -11.82
CA ALA A 186 8.37 -21.27 -11.35
C ALA A 186 8.30 -21.20 -9.81
N TRP A 187 7.26 -20.54 -9.28
CA TRP A 187 7.10 -20.32 -7.85
C TRP A 187 5.62 -20.33 -7.44
N SER A 188 5.36 -20.57 -6.16
CA SER A 188 4.00 -20.57 -5.61
C SER A 188 3.39 -19.17 -5.64
N LYS A 189 2.10 -19.09 -6.00
CA LYS A 189 1.35 -17.84 -5.91
C LYS A 189 1.05 -17.55 -4.44
N ASP A 190 1.47 -16.40 -3.95
CA ASP A 190 1.17 -15.94 -2.59
C ASP A 190 0.55 -14.52 -2.58
N PHE A 191 0.32 -13.90 -3.75
CA PHE A 191 -0.11 -12.52 -3.87
C PHE A 191 -1.41 -12.37 -4.67
N HIS A 192 -2.33 -11.53 -4.17
CA HIS A 192 -3.63 -11.29 -4.79
C HIS A 192 -3.56 -10.13 -5.79
N VAL A 193 -3.54 -10.46 -7.09
CA VAL A 193 -3.38 -9.48 -8.18
C VAL A 193 -4.71 -9.14 -8.86
N SER A 194 -5.71 -10.01 -8.76
CA SER A 194 -6.98 -9.85 -9.47
C SER A 194 -8.14 -10.46 -8.68
N PRO A 195 -9.31 -9.79 -8.62
CA PRO A 195 -10.50 -10.31 -7.95
C PRO A 195 -11.06 -11.58 -8.61
N PHE A 196 -10.62 -11.93 -9.82
CA PHE A 196 -11.08 -13.15 -10.51
C PHE A 196 -10.15 -14.35 -10.32
N ASN A 197 -9.18 -14.24 -9.42
CA ASN A 197 -8.32 -15.36 -9.03
C ASN A 197 -8.01 -15.29 -7.53
N ASP A 198 -8.18 -16.41 -6.85
CA ASP A 198 -7.69 -16.66 -5.50
C ASP A 198 -6.16 -16.70 -5.43
N ARG A 199 -5.59 -16.86 -4.24
CA ARG A 199 -4.13 -16.98 -4.02
C ARG A 199 -3.59 -18.40 -4.26
N THR A 200 -4.36 -19.33 -4.82
CA THR A 200 -3.90 -20.70 -5.06
C THR A 200 -3.18 -20.85 -6.42
N GLY A 201 -2.39 -21.91 -6.53
CA GLY A 201 -1.64 -22.25 -7.74
C GLY A 201 -0.22 -21.71 -7.76
N SER A 202 0.36 -21.58 -8.94
CA SER A 202 1.75 -21.18 -9.15
C SER A 202 1.88 -20.24 -10.34
N TYR A 203 2.97 -19.47 -10.35
CA TYR A 203 3.42 -18.73 -11.50
C TYR A 203 4.62 -19.41 -12.13
N SER A 204 4.77 -19.27 -13.44
CA SER A 204 6.04 -19.52 -14.13
C SER A 204 6.40 -18.35 -15.01
N LEU A 205 7.69 -18.04 -15.08
CA LEU A 205 8.27 -17.01 -15.93
C LEU A 205 9.11 -17.65 -17.03
N ILE A 206 8.98 -17.11 -18.24
CA ILE A 206 9.92 -17.26 -19.33
C ILE A 206 10.30 -15.83 -19.74
N ALA A 207 11.57 -15.47 -19.62
CA ALA A 207 12.09 -14.16 -19.94
C ALA A 207 13.30 -14.29 -20.87
N TYR A 208 13.31 -13.53 -21.95
CA TYR A 208 14.46 -13.45 -22.84
C TYR A 208 15.49 -12.47 -22.28
N ASP A 209 16.78 -12.84 -22.30
CA ASP A 209 17.87 -11.96 -21.94
C ASP A 209 18.04 -10.83 -22.97
N PRO A 210 17.73 -9.56 -22.64
CA PRO A 210 17.85 -8.44 -23.58
C PRO A 210 19.30 -8.10 -23.96
N LEU A 211 20.30 -8.61 -23.23
CA LEU A 211 21.73 -8.44 -23.52
C LEU A 211 22.32 -9.61 -24.33
N SER A 212 21.58 -10.69 -24.53
CA SER A 212 22.04 -11.81 -25.35
C SER A 212 22.23 -11.34 -26.81
N ARG A 213 23.46 -11.47 -27.32
CA ARG A 213 23.82 -11.05 -28.68
C ARG A 213 23.24 -12.04 -29.69
N HIS A 214 22.25 -11.61 -30.47
CA HIS A 214 21.84 -12.29 -31.70
C HIS A 214 22.18 -11.43 -32.91
N GLU A 215 22.64 -12.05 -33.99
CA GLU A 215 23.03 -11.39 -35.24
C GLU A 215 21.87 -10.61 -35.91
N HIS A 216 20.61 -10.87 -35.50
CA HIS A 216 19.42 -10.22 -36.07
C HIS A 216 18.35 -9.75 -35.05
N SER A 217 18.57 -9.87 -33.73
CA SER A 217 17.54 -9.48 -32.76
C SER A 217 17.76 -8.06 -32.24
N LYS A 218 16.78 -7.18 -32.51
CA LYS A 218 16.59 -5.90 -31.81
C LYS A 218 16.54 -6.15 -30.29
N TRP A 219 16.88 -5.15 -29.47
CA TRP A 219 16.73 -5.21 -28.00
C TRP A 219 15.32 -5.72 -27.62
N LEU A 220 15.20 -7.01 -27.32
CA LEU A 220 13.90 -7.66 -27.18
C LEU A 220 13.63 -7.86 -25.70
N VAL A 221 12.85 -6.96 -25.11
CA VAL A 221 12.11 -7.32 -23.91
C VAL A 221 10.99 -8.25 -24.35
N ASP A 222 11.01 -9.49 -23.87
CA ASP A 222 9.92 -10.46 -24.06
C ASP A 222 9.82 -11.33 -22.80
N ASN A 223 8.79 -11.05 -22.02
CA ASN A 223 8.54 -11.71 -20.75
C ASN A 223 7.14 -12.31 -20.75
N THR A 224 7.06 -13.61 -20.52
CA THR A 224 5.81 -14.36 -20.40
C THR A 224 5.66 -14.89 -18.98
N VAL A 225 4.58 -14.50 -18.31
CA VAL A 225 4.17 -15.01 -17.01
C VAL A 225 2.92 -15.86 -17.18
N VAL A 226 2.98 -17.12 -16.75
CA VAL A 226 1.84 -18.04 -16.79
C VAL A 226 1.37 -18.30 -15.36
N LEU A 227 0.10 -18.03 -15.08
CA LEU A 227 -0.59 -18.47 -13.89
C LEU A 227 -1.15 -19.88 -14.13
N LYS A 228 -0.75 -20.83 -13.29
CA LYS A 228 -1.24 -22.20 -13.28
C LYS A 228 -2.18 -22.44 -12.09
N SER A 229 -3.13 -23.36 -12.23
CA SER A 229 -4.00 -23.82 -11.15
C SER A 229 -3.23 -24.64 -10.12
N ALA A 230 -3.87 -24.99 -9.00
CA ALA A 230 -3.30 -25.95 -8.04
C ALA A 230 -3.04 -27.33 -8.68
N GLU A 231 -3.79 -27.70 -9.71
CA GLU A 231 -3.61 -28.91 -10.53
C GLU A 231 -2.59 -28.71 -11.66
N ASN A 232 -1.84 -27.60 -11.67
CA ASN A 232 -0.83 -27.26 -12.67
C ASN A 232 -1.37 -26.96 -14.09
N HIS A 233 -2.69 -26.76 -14.26
CA HIS A 233 -3.28 -26.37 -15.54
C HIS A 233 -3.12 -24.85 -15.80
N PRO A 234 -2.73 -24.41 -17.01
CA PRO A 234 -2.56 -22.99 -17.31
C PRO A 234 -3.92 -22.25 -17.29
N LYS A 235 -4.06 -21.26 -16.41
CA LYS A 235 -5.27 -20.44 -16.24
C LYS A 235 -5.21 -19.14 -17.02
N LEU A 236 -4.07 -18.44 -16.95
CA LEU A 236 -3.86 -17.12 -17.54
C LEU A 236 -2.42 -17.01 -18.02
N VAL A 237 -2.25 -16.55 -19.26
CA VAL A 237 -0.95 -16.21 -19.85
C VAL A 237 -0.90 -14.70 -20.02
N ALA A 238 0.08 -14.04 -19.41
CA ALA A 238 0.35 -12.63 -19.56
C ALA A 238 1.72 -12.46 -20.22
N ARG A 239 1.79 -11.84 -21.40
CA ARG A 239 3.05 -11.61 -22.11
C ARG A 239 3.25 -10.12 -22.35
N ILE A 240 4.46 -9.64 -22.15
CA ILE A 240 4.89 -8.28 -22.45
C ILE A 240 6.09 -8.38 -23.37
N PHE A 241 5.95 -7.85 -24.58
CA PHE A 241 6.99 -7.93 -25.61
C PHE A 241 7.18 -6.60 -26.34
N ALA A 242 8.36 -6.39 -26.90
CA ALA A 242 8.65 -5.22 -27.73
C ALA A 242 7.77 -5.17 -29.00
N ASP A 243 7.19 -4.02 -29.28
CA ASP A 243 6.22 -3.78 -30.36
C ASP A 243 6.63 -2.53 -31.18
N GLY A 244 7.93 -2.38 -31.38
CA GLY A 244 8.53 -1.24 -32.08
C GLY A 244 10.00 -1.08 -31.75
N ASP A 245 10.67 -0.17 -32.45
CA ASP A 245 12.07 0.14 -32.21
C ASP A 245 12.25 0.90 -30.89
N PRO A 246 13.26 0.53 -30.07
CA PRO A 246 13.66 1.31 -28.91
C PRO A 246 13.98 2.75 -29.29
N VAL A 247 13.47 3.70 -28.51
CA VAL A 247 13.77 5.12 -28.69
C VAL A 247 14.82 5.52 -27.67
N ASP A 248 15.96 5.98 -28.16
CA ASP A 248 16.99 6.56 -27.31
C ASP A 248 16.59 7.99 -26.93
N PRO A 249 16.42 8.29 -25.62
CA PRO A 249 16.12 9.64 -25.16
C PRO A 249 17.23 10.67 -25.43
N GLN A 250 18.46 10.26 -25.82
CA GLN A 250 19.56 11.15 -26.22
C GLN A 250 19.59 11.45 -27.72
N ALA A 251 19.16 10.51 -28.57
CA ALA A 251 19.56 10.49 -29.98
C ALA A 251 18.88 11.56 -30.86
N ARG A 252 17.96 12.39 -30.36
CA ARG A 252 17.20 13.35 -31.18
C ARG A 252 16.94 14.66 -30.43
N GLY A 253 16.87 15.78 -31.15
CA GLY A 253 16.89 17.13 -30.59
C GLY A 253 15.71 17.45 -29.66
N ARG A 254 15.75 18.61 -28.98
CA ARG A 254 14.73 19.05 -28.00
C ARG A 254 13.27 19.00 -28.51
N LEU A 255 13.06 19.10 -29.82
CA LEU A 255 11.73 19.10 -30.46
C LEU A 255 11.31 17.72 -31.01
N ASP A 256 12.22 16.75 -31.10
CA ASP A 256 11.93 15.47 -31.79
C ASP A 256 11.26 14.42 -30.90
N ILE A 257 11.17 14.70 -29.59
CA ILE A 257 10.42 13.85 -28.66
C ILE A 257 8.91 14.08 -28.76
N TYR A 258 8.44 15.21 -29.30
CA TYR A 258 7.01 15.55 -29.33
C TYR A 258 6.14 14.54 -30.10
N PRO A 259 6.52 14.03 -31.29
CA PRO A 259 5.75 12.99 -31.96
C PRO A 259 5.61 11.72 -31.11
N PHE A 260 6.68 11.36 -30.39
CA PHE A 260 6.66 10.24 -29.46
C PHE A 260 5.71 10.52 -28.28
N LEU A 261 5.80 11.70 -27.67
CA LEU A 261 4.91 12.10 -26.59
C LEU A 261 3.44 12.07 -27.03
N ILE A 262 3.09 12.67 -28.17
CA ILE A 262 1.72 12.68 -28.71
C ILE A 262 1.20 11.25 -28.89
N ARG A 263 2.05 10.31 -29.30
CA ARG A 263 1.66 8.91 -29.48
C ARG A 263 1.52 8.14 -28.16
N TRP A 264 2.29 8.47 -27.12
CA TRP A 264 2.44 7.62 -25.92
C TRP A 264 1.99 8.25 -24.59
N TRP A 265 1.71 9.56 -24.53
CA TRP A 265 1.36 10.26 -23.29
C TRP A 265 0.12 9.69 -22.58
N TRP A 266 -0.85 9.21 -23.36
CA TRP A 266 -2.15 8.74 -22.86
C TRP A 266 -2.12 7.30 -22.33
N VAL A 267 -1.10 6.50 -22.69
CA VAL A 267 -1.07 5.05 -22.42
C VAL A 267 -1.11 4.75 -20.92
N GLY A 268 -0.35 5.51 -20.13
CA GLY A 268 -0.38 5.40 -18.67
C GLY A 268 -1.77 5.68 -18.08
N PHE A 269 -2.39 6.78 -18.50
CA PHE A 269 -3.72 7.21 -18.00
C PHE A 269 -4.85 6.24 -18.33
N VAL A 270 -4.79 5.57 -19.49
CA VAL A 270 -5.83 4.62 -19.92
C VAL A 270 -5.66 3.23 -19.31
N THR A 271 -4.51 2.93 -18.68
CA THR A 271 -4.24 1.62 -18.10
C THR A 271 -5.25 1.24 -17.00
N PHE A 272 -5.51 2.11 -16.03
CA PHE A 272 -6.47 1.83 -14.96
C PHE A 272 -7.94 1.77 -15.44
N PRO A 273 -8.44 2.72 -16.25
CA PRO A 273 -9.75 2.60 -16.89
C PRO A 273 -9.94 1.31 -17.70
N ARG A 274 -8.88 0.84 -18.37
CA ARG A 274 -8.90 -0.44 -19.09
C ARG A 274 -9.06 -1.61 -18.14
N ILE A 275 -8.35 -1.62 -17.00
CA ILE A 275 -8.51 -2.66 -15.96
C ILE A 275 -9.95 -2.71 -15.47
N LEU A 276 -10.58 -1.57 -15.23
CA LEU A 276 -11.99 -1.51 -14.82
C LEU A 276 -12.94 -2.05 -15.91
N LYS A 277 -12.70 -1.69 -17.18
CA LYS A 277 -13.47 -2.20 -18.32
C LYS A 277 -13.36 -3.72 -18.43
N GLU A 278 -12.15 -4.28 -18.36
CA GLU A 278 -11.95 -5.73 -18.44
C GLU A 278 -12.56 -6.43 -17.22
N ALA A 279 -12.44 -5.87 -16.02
CA ALA A 279 -13.09 -6.41 -14.83
C ALA A 279 -14.62 -6.43 -14.98
N TRP A 280 -15.21 -5.37 -15.54
CA TRP A 280 -16.64 -5.30 -15.84
C TRP A 280 -17.06 -6.39 -16.84
N ILE A 281 -16.29 -6.61 -17.91
CA ILE A 281 -16.55 -7.69 -18.89
C ILE A 281 -16.48 -9.06 -18.21
N LEU A 282 -15.45 -9.30 -17.39
CA LEU A 282 -15.26 -10.59 -16.71
C LEU A 282 -16.38 -10.88 -15.70
N TYR A 283 -16.86 -9.86 -14.98
CA TYR A 283 -17.95 -10.01 -14.02
C TYR A 283 -19.31 -10.16 -14.72
N PHE A 284 -19.71 -9.19 -15.56
CA PHE A 284 -21.07 -9.15 -16.11
C PHE A 284 -21.25 -10.04 -17.35
N LYS A 285 -20.25 -10.14 -18.23
CA LYS A 285 -20.37 -10.92 -19.48
C LYS A 285 -19.84 -12.34 -19.37
N ARG A 286 -18.80 -12.57 -18.55
CA ARG A 286 -18.20 -13.91 -18.37
C ARG A 286 -18.65 -14.60 -17.09
N SER A 287 -19.37 -13.91 -16.21
CA SER A 287 -19.92 -14.44 -14.94
C SER A 287 -18.85 -15.15 -14.10
N LEU A 288 -17.63 -14.58 -14.07
CA LEU A 288 -16.56 -15.15 -13.25
C LEU A 288 -16.82 -14.91 -11.76
N PRO A 289 -16.52 -15.88 -10.89
CA PRO A 289 -16.60 -15.68 -9.46
C PRO A 289 -15.61 -14.61 -9.02
N VAL A 290 -16.07 -13.77 -8.10
CA VAL A 290 -15.28 -12.71 -7.48
C VAL A 290 -14.78 -13.20 -6.12
N TRP A 291 -13.48 -13.08 -5.94
CA TRP A 291 -12.78 -13.30 -4.68
C TRP A 291 -12.56 -11.95 -4.03
N PHE A 292 -12.89 -11.84 -2.74
CA PHE A 292 -12.56 -10.67 -1.95
C PHE A 292 -11.04 -10.50 -1.86
N ARG A 293 -10.58 -9.28 -1.59
CA ARG A 293 -9.17 -9.02 -1.35
C ARG A 293 -8.80 -9.64 0.03
N PRO A 294 -7.85 -10.58 0.10
CA PRO A 294 -7.26 -10.99 1.36
C PRO A 294 -6.21 -9.97 1.83
N GLU A 295 -5.97 -9.90 3.14
CA GLU A 295 -4.82 -9.19 3.67
C GLU A 295 -3.50 -9.83 3.22
N ILE A 296 -2.48 -8.99 3.19
CA ILE A 296 -1.18 -9.35 2.64
C ILE A 296 -0.41 -10.29 3.55
N ASP A 297 0.49 -11.07 2.95
CA ASP A 297 1.44 -11.91 3.69
C ASP A 297 2.64 -11.08 4.20
N LYS A 298 3.40 -11.62 5.14
CA LYS A 298 4.62 -11.02 5.72
C LYS A 298 5.71 -10.69 4.68
N ASN A 299 5.71 -11.39 3.54
CA ASN A 299 6.67 -11.20 2.46
C ASN A 299 6.20 -10.17 1.41
N SER A 300 5.02 -9.58 1.62
CA SER A 300 4.43 -8.53 0.78
C SER A 300 4.51 -7.19 1.49
N ILE A 301 4.44 -6.12 0.71
CA ILE A 301 4.37 -4.74 1.18
C ILE A 301 2.93 -4.26 1.03
N GLY A 302 2.39 -3.73 2.13
CA GLY A 302 1.04 -3.19 2.16
C GLY A 302 0.89 -1.87 1.41
N ARG A 303 -0.35 -1.39 1.37
CA ARG A 303 -0.68 -0.08 0.81
C ARG A 303 0.01 1.07 1.51
N THR A 304 0.11 2.20 0.81
CA THR A 304 0.58 3.44 1.41
C THR A 304 -0.29 3.82 2.61
N PRO A 305 0.31 4.09 3.77
CA PRO A 305 -0.42 4.48 4.97
C PRO A 305 -1.05 5.86 4.83
N THR A 306 -2.28 5.99 5.29
CA THR A 306 -2.96 7.30 5.36
C THR A 306 -2.34 8.18 6.45
N GLY A 307 -2.54 9.51 6.39
CA GLY A 307 -2.06 10.42 7.42
C GLY A 307 -2.61 10.10 8.82
N THR A 308 -3.83 9.57 8.89
CA THR A 308 -4.46 9.13 10.15
C THR A 308 -3.78 7.89 10.71
N GLU A 309 -3.49 6.89 9.88
CA GLU A 309 -2.78 5.68 10.32
C GLU A 309 -1.35 5.98 10.74
N ARG A 310 -0.64 6.88 10.04
CA ARG A 310 0.69 7.36 10.46
C ARG A 310 0.63 8.02 11.83
N LEU A 311 -0.39 8.85 12.08
CA LEU A 311 -0.58 9.47 13.38
C LEU A 311 -0.89 8.42 14.46
N LEU A 312 -1.81 7.49 14.21
CA LEU A 312 -2.17 6.46 15.20
C LEU A 312 -1.02 5.49 15.49
N ALA A 313 -0.17 5.22 14.51
CA ALA A 313 1.02 4.39 14.70
C ALA A 313 1.99 4.97 15.73
N THR A 314 2.17 6.30 15.80
CA THR A 314 3.04 6.91 16.81
C THR A 314 2.47 6.77 18.23
N TYR A 315 1.16 6.90 18.38
CA TYR A 315 0.47 6.65 19.66
C TYR A 315 0.58 5.18 20.07
N PHE A 316 0.38 4.27 19.12
CA PHE A 316 0.49 2.84 19.35
C PHE A 316 1.92 2.44 19.74
N GLU A 317 2.95 2.98 19.08
CA GLU A 317 4.35 2.70 19.39
C GLU A 317 4.71 3.10 20.83
N ARG A 318 4.32 4.31 21.26
CA ARG A 318 4.53 4.78 22.64
C ARG A 318 3.76 3.94 23.66
N TYR A 319 2.54 3.55 23.31
CA TYR A 319 1.73 2.65 24.14
C TYR A 319 2.38 1.27 24.27
N LEU A 320 2.92 0.72 23.19
CA LEU A 320 3.62 -0.55 23.18
C LEU A 320 4.90 -0.49 24.01
N GLU A 321 5.68 0.58 23.90
CA GLU A 321 6.84 0.82 24.75
C GLU A 321 6.44 0.86 26.24
N HIS A 322 5.34 1.55 26.57
CA HIS A 322 4.81 1.60 27.92
C HIS A 322 4.41 0.20 28.44
N LEU A 323 3.75 -0.62 27.61
CA LEU A 323 3.39 -2.00 27.98
C LEU A 323 4.65 -2.84 28.28
N VAL A 324 5.67 -2.75 27.45
CA VAL A 324 6.93 -3.51 27.61
C VAL A 324 7.67 -3.09 28.89
N LYS A 325 7.69 -1.79 29.20
CA LYS A 325 8.32 -1.25 30.42
C LYS A 325 7.66 -1.72 31.72
N HIS A 326 6.36 -2.02 31.67
CA HIS A 326 5.55 -2.44 32.82
C HIS A 326 5.13 -3.92 32.74
N ALA A 327 5.76 -4.70 31.87
CA ALA A 327 5.47 -6.11 31.72
C ALA A 327 5.82 -6.88 33.00
N ASN A 328 5.08 -7.95 33.28
CA ASN A 328 5.25 -8.75 34.50
C ASN A 328 6.49 -9.64 34.51
N GLN A 329 7.16 -9.78 33.38
CA GLN A 329 8.32 -10.65 33.19
C GLN A 329 9.33 -9.97 32.26
N PRO A 330 10.64 -10.24 32.39
CA PRO A 330 11.66 -9.69 31.50
C PRO A 330 11.43 -10.11 30.04
N LEU A 331 11.13 -9.14 29.17
CA LEU A 331 10.92 -9.38 27.76
C LEU A 331 11.60 -8.33 26.88
N CYS A 332 11.94 -8.74 25.67
CA CYS A 332 12.41 -7.87 24.60
C CYS A 332 11.41 -7.97 23.46
N LEU A 333 10.71 -6.87 23.18
CA LEU A 333 9.77 -6.80 22.08
C LEU A 333 10.44 -6.13 20.89
N VAL A 334 10.45 -6.82 19.76
CA VAL A 334 10.91 -6.26 18.49
C VAL A 334 9.69 -5.92 17.64
N TYR A 335 9.47 -4.64 17.44
CA TYR A 335 8.36 -4.08 16.69
C TYR A 335 8.79 -3.72 15.28
N GLN A 336 8.08 -4.27 14.29
CA GLN A 336 8.23 -3.95 12.89
C GLN A 336 6.93 -3.27 12.39
N PRO A 337 6.96 -1.96 12.12
CA PRO A 337 5.83 -1.28 11.48
C PRO A 337 5.73 -1.69 9.99
N PRO A 338 4.59 -1.43 9.32
CA PRO A 338 4.45 -1.62 7.89
C PRO A 338 5.44 -0.74 7.13
N SER A 339 5.89 -1.22 5.98
CA SER A 339 6.79 -0.48 5.10
C SER A 339 6.25 0.92 4.76
N GLY A 340 7.10 1.94 4.89
CA GLY A 340 6.75 3.36 4.70
C GLY A 340 6.28 4.08 5.98
N MET A 341 6.34 3.41 7.15
CA MET A 341 6.00 3.98 8.47
C MET A 341 7.19 4.07 9.43
N GLY A 342 8.42 3.78 8.96
CA GLY A 342 9.63 3.94 9.75
C GLY A 342 10.36 2.62 10.03
N LEU A 343 11.44 2.74 10.79
CA LEU A 343 12.37 1.64 11.02
C LEU A 343 11.94 0.72 12.16
N ARG A 344 12.41 -0.53 12.11
CA ARG A 344 12.31 -1.53 13.18
C ARG A 344 12.73 -0.94 14.54
N ARG A 345 12.03 -1.30 15.60
CA ARG A 345 12.28 -0.85 16.98
C ARG A 345 12.42 -2.04 17.92
N SER A 346 13.22 -1.88 18.97
CA SER A 346 13.34 -2.85 20.05
C SER A 346 13.07 -2.16 21.38
N PHE A 347 12.12 -2.70 22.12
CA PHE A 347 11.76 -2.26 23.47
C PHE A 347 12.15 -3.34 24.46
N LYS A 348 12.68 -2.93 25.61
CA LYS A 348 13.10 -3.84 26.69
C LYS A 348 12.49 -3.39 28.02
N THR A 349 12.18 -4.35 28.89
CA THR A 349 11.70 -4.08 30.25
C THR A 349 12.76 -3.35 31.09
N THR A 350 12.32 -2.52 32.04
CA THR A 350 13.16 -1.50 32.70
C THR A 350 14.03 -2.04 33.87
N GLU A 351 13.96 -3.33 34.26
CA GLU A 351 14.61 -3.81 35.50
C GLU A 351 15.78 -4.79 35.36
N ARG A 352 16.72 -4.60 36.32
CA ARG A 352 18.05 -5.18 36.53
C ARG A 352 18.04 -6.63 37.03
N HIS A 353 17.34 -7.54 36.36
CA HIS A 353 17.49 -8.95 36.70
C HIS A 353 18.78 -9.51 36.07
N THR A 354 19.79 -9.65 36.92
CA THR A 354 20.97 -10.48 36.66
C THR A 354 20.52 -11.88 36.27
N ASP A 355 20.95 -12.35 35.10
CA ASP A 355 20.89 -13.74 34.60
C ASP A 355 19.52 -14.40 34.38
N THR A 356 18.43 -13.65 34.16
CA THR A 356 17.18 -14.26 33.65
C THR A 356 17.11 -14.24 32.11
N HIS A 357 16.80 -15.39 31.49
CA HIS A 357 16.58 -15.54 30.05
C HIS A 357 15.54 -14.52 29.54
N LEU A 358 16.00 -13.52 28.78
CA LEU A 358 15.15 -12.54 28.10
C LEU A 358 14.30 -13.22 27.02
N SER A 359 12.98 -13.15 27.18
CA SER A 359 12.06 -13.67 26.17
C SER A 359 11.86 -12.63 25.06
N ASN A 360 12.37 -12.94 23.85
CA ASN A 360 12.23 -12.14 22.63
C ASN A 360 10.87 -12.39 21.92
N ILE A 361 10.01 -11.40 21.82
CA ILE A 361 8.78 -11.46 21.02
C ILE A 361 8.91 -10.51 19.82
N GLU A 362 8.51 -10.97 18.63
CA GLU A 362 8.46 -10.12 17.43
C GLU A 362 7.01 -9.82 17.09
N LEU A 363 6.74 -8.54 16.79
CA LEU A 363 5.42 -8.01 16.44
C LEU A 363 5.53 -7.29 15.11
N HIS A 364 4.97 -7.89 14.05
CA HIS A 364 5.04 -7.36 12.70
C HIS A 364 3.65 -6.93 12.24
N VAL A 365 3.45 -5.63 12.09
CA VAL A 365 2.20 -5.10 11.54
C VAL A 365 2.28 -5.21 10.02
N LEU A 366 1.38 -5.98 9.43
CA LEU A 366 1.40 -6.30 8.00
C LEU A 366 0.85 -5.13 7.17
N THR A 367 -0.27 -4.56 7.60
CA THR A 367 -0.96 -3.47 6.89
C THR A 367 -1.22 -2.27 7.79
N PRO A 368 -1.14 -1.02 7.27
CA PRO A 368 -1.48 0.18 8.03
C PRO A 368 -2.91 0.17 8.60
N ALA A 369 -3.81 -0.62 8.02
CA ALA A 369 -5.18 -0.78 8.50
C ALA A 369 -5.26 -1.26 9.97
N PHE A 370 -4.23 -1.96 10.46
CA PHE A 370 -4.15 -2.36 11.86
C PHE A 370 -4.36 -1.17 12.81
N TYR A 371 -3.71 -0.02 12.58
CA TYR A 371 -3.79 1.11 13.50
C TYR A 371 -5.17 1.77 13.52
N SER A 372 -5.80 1.91 12.35
CA SER A 372 -7.14 2.47 12.25
C SER A 372 -8.19 1.51 12.81
N ARG A 373 -7.96 0.20 12.79
CA ARG A 373 -8.82 -0.82 13.42
C ARG A 373 -8.59 -0.96 14.92
N PHE A 374 -7.34 -0.87 15.38
CA PHE A 374 -6.94 -1.05 16.77
C PHE A 374 -7.72 -0.14 17.72
N VAL A 375 -7.91 1.12 17.32
CA VAL A 375 -8.63 2.12 18.12
C VAL A 375 -10.12 1.80 18.32
N HIS A 376 -10.71 0.85 17.58
CA HIS A 376 -12.09 0.43 17.81
C HIS A 376 -12.23 -0.49 19.02
N TYR A 377 -11.19 -1.24 19.36
CA TYR A 377 -11.22 -2.23 20.45
C TYR A 377 -11.10 -1.59 21.83
N SER A 378 -11.83 -2.18 22.79
CA SER A 378 -11.82 -1.70 24.18
C SER A 378 -10.62 -2.23 24.96
N HIS A 379 -10.24 -3.49 24.72
CA HIS A 379 -9.12 -4.16 25.36
C HIS A 379 -8.02 -4.46 24.35
N THR A 380 -6.77 -4.29 24.76
CA THR A 380 -5.62 -4.59 23.89
C THR A 380 -5.56 -6.08 23.56
N SER A 381 -5.88 -6.97 24.51
CA SER A 381 -5.95 -8.42 24.23
C SER A 381 -6.98 -8.75 23.15
N GLU A 382 -8.17 -8.13 23.20
CA GLU A 382 -9.22 -8.32 22.19
C GLU A 382 -8.76 -7.87 20.80
N ALA A 383 -8.03 -6.76 20.71
CA ALA A 383 -7.49 -6.28 19.44
C ALA A 383 -6.50 -7.30 18.85
N PHE A 384 -5.59 -7.85 19.66
CA PHE A 384 -4.62 -8.84 19.21
C PHE A 384 -5.27 -10.17 18.82
N ASP A 385 -6.31 -10.59 19.56
CA ASP A 385 -7.09 -11.77 19.21
C ASP A 385 -7.77 -11.61 17.85
N ARG A 386 -8.42 -10.46 17.60
CA ARG A 386 -9.19 -10.23 16.38
C ARG A 386 -8.36 -9.87 15.15
N GLU A 387 -7.18 -9.29 15.35
CA GLU A 387 -6.29 -8.88 14.26
C GLU A 387 -5.20 -9.90 13.94
N CYS A 388 -4.99 -10.92 14.79
CA CYS A 388 -3.95 -11.94 14.62
C CYS A 388 -4.37 -13.37 15.01
N LEU A 389 -4.78 -13.62 16.27
CA LEU A 389 -4.80 -14.98 16.83
C LEU A 389 -6.06 -15.80 16.47
N CYS A 390 -7.22 -15.16 16.58
CA CYS A 390 -8.55 -15.77 16.42
C CYS A 390 -9.23 -15.24 15.14
N THR A 391 -8.45 -15.12 14.06
CA THR A 391 -8.92 -14.67 12.74
C THR A 391 -8.26 -15.50 11.65
N ASP A 392 -8.97 -15.72 10.54
CA ASP A 392 -8.40 -16.41 9.37
C ASP A 392 -7.13 -15.71 8.86
N GLU A 393 -6.17 -16.48 8.34
CA GLU A 393 -4.89 -15.97 7.83
C GLU A 393 -5.07 -14.91 6.75
N LEU A 394 -6.14 -15.00 5.95
CA LEU A 394 -6.49 -14.05 4.91
C LEU A 394 -7.04 -12.72 5.45
N ASN A 395 -7.30 -12.60 6.76
CA ASN A 395 -7.78 -11.39 7.41
C ASN A 395 -6.77 -10.77 8.39
N ARG A 396 -5.62 -11.41 8.62
CA ARG A 396 -4.64 -10.96 9.62
C ARG A 396 -4.01 -9.64 9.19
N THR A 397 -4.05 -8.65 10.08
CA THR A 397 -3.33 -7.38 9.88
C THR A 397 -2.04 -7.32 10.69
N LEU A 398 -1.84 -8.31 11.57
CA LEU A 398 -0.72 -8.43 12.49
C LEU A 398 -0.17 -9.87 12.47
N TRP A 399 1.14 -10.01 12.58
CA TRP A 399 1.84 -11.28 12.80
C TRP A 399 2.69 -11.21 14.07
N ILE A 400 2.73 -12.29 14.83
CA ILE A 400 3.42 -12.38 16.12
C ILE A 400 4.21 -13.68 16.17
N SER A 401 5.49 -13.63 16.56
CA SER A 401 6.35 -14.82 16.59
C SER A 401 6.02 -15.78 17.74
N ARG A 402 5.74 -15.24 18.94
CA ARG A 402 5.47 -16.00 20.18
C ARG A 402 4.22 -15.49 20.92
N PRO A 403 3.00 -15.81 20.43
CA PRO A 403 1.74 -15.37 21.03
C PRO A 403 1.56 -15.73 22.51
N GLU A 404 2.14 -16.83 22.96
CA GLU A 404 2.07 -17.32 24.33
C GLU A 404 2.66 -16.35 25.37
N LEU A 405 3.48 -15.40 24.94
CA LEU A 405 4.07 -14.36 25.79
C LEU A 405 3.19 -13.11 25.94
N LEU A 406 2.12 -12.95 25.14
CA LEU A 406 1.22 -11.80 25.20
C LEU A 406 0.54 -11.61 26.56
N PRO A 407 0.11 -12.66 27.29
CA PRO A 407 -0.42 -12.49 28.63
C PRO A 407 0.60 -11.85 29.60
N ALA A 408 1.91 -12.05 29.42
CA ALA A 408 2.92 -11.40 30.25
C ALA A 408 3.06 -9.90 29.94
N LEU A 409 2.74 -9.50 28.71
CA LEU A 409 2.69 -8.11 28.25
C LEU A 409 1.42 -7.39 28.72
N PHE A 410 0.29 -8.08 28.75
CA PHE A 410 -1.03 -7.48 29.08
C PHE A 410 -1.40 -7.60 30.56
N LYS A 411 -0.98 -8.66 31.26
CA LYS A 411 -1.24 -8.79 32.69
C LYS A 411 -0.46 -7.71 33.42
N LYS A 412 -1.21 -6.86 34.12
CA LYS A 412 -0.69 -5.80 34.97
C LYS A 412 0.01 -6.40 36.17
N GLY A 413 1.12 -5.79 36.59
CA GLY A 413 1.73 -6.09 37.89
C GLY A 413 0.76 -5.69 38.99
N LYS A 414 0.88 -6.29 40.19
CA LYS A 414 -0.01 -6.04 41.35
C LYS A 414 -0.18 -4.53 41.70
N GLN A 415 0.72 -3.66 41.25
CA GLN A 415 0.67 -2.21 41.46
C GLN A 415 -0.13 -1.41 40.41
N ALA A 416 -0.35 -1.92 39.19
CA ALA A 416 -1.02 -1.14 38.13
C ALA A 416 -2.57 -1.19 38.19
N GLY A 417 -3.14 -2.01 39.06
CA GLY A 417 -4.59 -2.10 39.29
C GLY A 417 -5.17 -0.90 40.05
N SER A 418 -4.38 -0.22 40.89
CA SER A 418 -4.83 0.97 41.64
C SER A 418 -4.77 2.27 40.84
N ASP A 419 -3.86 2.34 39.85
CA ASP A 419 -3.59 3.56 39.08
C ASP A 419 -4.63 3.90 38.02
N LEU A 420 -5.45 2.92 37.59
CA LEU A 420 -6.51 3.10 36.60
C LEU A 420 -7.83 3.57 37.21
N VAL A 421 -7.99 3.52 38.53
CA VAL A 421 -9.29 3.80 39.15
C VAL A 421 -9.45 5.27 39.58
N HIS A 422 -8.40 6.07 39.84
CA HIS A 422 -8.65 7.35 40.54
C HIS A 422 -7.93 8.65 40.18
N HIS A 423 -7.13 8.78 39.12
CA HIS A 423 -6.56 10.10 38.77
C HIS A 423 -6.80 10.51 37.31
N LEU A 424 -8.02 10.99 37.03
CA LEU A 424 -8.27 11.93 35.94
C LEU A 424 -7.31 13.13 36.09
N PRO A 425 -6.83 13.75 34.98
CA PRO A 425 -6.02 14.95 35.11
C PRO A 425 -6.85 16.00 35.88
N LYS A 426 -6.32 16.47 37.02
CA LYS A 426 -7.08 17.28 38.00
C LYS A 426 -7.64 18.60 37.42
N ASN A 427 -7.14 19.04 36.25
CA ASN A 427 -7.50 20.30 35.59
C ASN A 427 -8.14 20.12 34.20
N GLU A 428 -8.89 19.04 33.94
CA GLU A 428 -9.60 18.91 32.66
C GLU A 428 -10.81 19.85 32.54
N ASN A 429 -10.74 20.72 31.52
CA ASN A 429 -11.84 21.58 31.10
C ASN A 429 -13.12 20.77 30.81
N VAL A 430 -14.30 21.33 31.09
CA VAL A 430 -15.61 20.69 30.86
C VAL A 430 -15.76 20.29 29.38
N LEU A 431 -15.31 21.16 28.47
CA LEU A 431 -15.34 20.90 27.03
C LEU A 431 -14.50 19.66 26.66
N GLU A 432 -13.31 19.51 27.25
CA GLU A 432 -12.45 18.35 27.01
C GLU A 432 -13.09 17.05 27.51
N ARG A 433 -13.74 17.09 28.69
CA ARG A 433 -14.53 15.96 29.20
C ARG A 433 -15.66 15.57 28.25
N LEU A 434 -16.39 16.56 27.71
CA LEU A 434 -17.47 16.32 26.74
C LEU A 434 -16.93 15.69 25.45
N ARG A 435 -15.81 16.19 24.92
CA ARG A 435 -15.18 15.64 23.70
C ARG A 435 -14.73 14.20 23.88
N TRP A 436 -14.12 13.86 25.03
CA TRP A 436 -13.77 12.47 25.33
C TRP A 436 -15.01 11.57 25.52
N ALA A 437 -16.05 12.07 26.18
CA ALA A 437 -17.32 11.34 26.30
C ALA A 437 -17.95 11.08 24.92
N MET A 438 -17.85 12.04 23.99
CA MET A 438 -18.32 11.89 22.62
C MET A 438 -17.56 10.80 21.86
N LEU A 439 -16.21 10.80 21.93
CA LEU A 439 -15.39 9.72 21.35
C LEU A 439 -15.84 8.35 21.84
N LYS A 440 -16.04 8.20 23.16
CA LYS A 440 -16.51 6.94 23.75
C LYS A 440 -17.89 6.52 23.23
N ARG A 441 -18.84 7.46 23.13
CA ARG A 441 -20.20 7.19 22.63
C ARG A 441 -20.21 6.82 21.14
N LEU A 442 -19.33 7.41 20.35
CA LEU A 442 -19.22 7.17 18.91
C LEU A 442 -18.48 5.88 18.56
N ARG A 443 -17.68 5.33 19.49
CA ARG A 443 -16.98 4.07 19.30
C ARG A 443 -17.90 2.98 18.74
N CYS A 444 -17.40 2.26 17.75
CA CYS A 444 -18.09 1.21 17.01
C CYS A 444 -17.12 0.07 16.72
N SER A 445 -17.62 -1.10 16.32
CA SER A 445 -16.76 -2.17 15.81
C SER A 445 -16.06 -1.74 14.51
N PRO A 446 -14.85 -2.24 14.23
CA PRO A 446 -14.24 -2.03 12.92
C PRO A 446 -15.04 -2.76 11.84
N THR A 447 -14.69 -2.50 10.58
CA THR A 447 -15.27 -3.24 9.44
C THR A 447 -15.06 -4.75 9.62
N GLY A 448 -16.09 -5.54 9.31
CA GLY A 448 -16.05 -6.99 9.45
C GLY A 448 -14.95 -7.64 8.59
N PRO A 449 -14.51 -8.86 8.94
CA PRO A 449 -13.53 -9.58 8.14
C PRO A 449 -14.06 -9.88 6.74
N GLY A 450 -13.17 -9.90 5.75
CA GLY A 450 -13.53 -10.18 4.35
C GLY A 450 -13.80 -11.67 4.09
N TYR A 451 -13.15 -12.54 4.86
CA TYR A 451 -13.33 -13.99 4.83
C TYR A 451 -13.94 -14.48 6.14
N PRO A 452 -14.83 -15.50 6.11
CA PRO A 452 -15.34 -16.11 7.32
C PRO A 452 -14.20 -16.82 8.06
N ASP A 453 -14.25 -16.78 9.39
CA ASP A 453 -13.31 -17.52 10.22
C ASP A 453 -13.54 -19.03 10.05
N ARG A 454 -12.48 -19.79 9.78
CA ARG A 454 -12.56 -21.26 9.61
C ARG A 454 -13.06 -22.00 10.85
N GLN A 455 -12.99 -21.37 12.02
CA GLN A 455 -13.53 -21.89 13.27
C GLN A 455 -14.79 -21.13 13.63
N GLU A 456 -15.95 -21.59 13.14
CA GLU A 456 -17.22 -21.30 13.81
C GLU A 456 -17.16 -21.95 15.20
N HIS A 457 -16.66 -21.22 16.19
CA HIS A 457 -16.78 -21.67 17.57
C HIS A 457 -18.27 -21.78 17.89
N THR A 458 -18.72 -23.01 18.11
CA THR A 458 -20.06 -23.44 18.55
C THR A 458 -20.48 -22.87 19.91
N HIS A 459 -19.65 -22.03 20.52
CA HIS A 459 -19.96 -21.31 21.75
C HIS A 459 -20.62 -19.96 21.40
N SER A 460 -21.82 -19.73 21.94
CA SER A 460 -22.51 -18.45 21.86
C SER A 460 -21.67 -17.35 22.50
N VAL A 461 -20.84 -16.65 21.72
CA VAL A 461 -20.07 -15.51 22.21
C VAL A 461 -21.04 -14.39 22.55
N SER A 462 -21.18 -14.07 23.84
CA SER A 462 -22.00 -12.97 24.33
C SER A 462 -21.47 -11.64 23.79
N LYS A 463 -22.13 -11.07 22.78
CA LYS A 463 -21.84 -9.73 22.26
C LYS A 463 -22.28 -8.69 23.29
N GLN A 464 -21.33 -8.01 23.94
CA GLN A 464 -21.60 -6.92 24.87
C GLN A 464 -21.32 -5.57 24.21
N ASP A 465 -22.16 -4.57 24.48
CA ASP A 465 -21.94 -3.20 23.98
C ASP A 465 -20.78 -2.54 24.73
N ILE A 466 -19.66 -2.37 24.03
CA ILE A 466 -18.43 -1.75 24.54
C ILE A 466 -18.61 -0.29 24.96
N ARG A 467 -19.68 0.41 24.53
CA ARG A 467 -19.92 1.81 24.90
C ARG A 467 -20.29 1.98 26.37
N SER A 468 -20.79 0.93 27.00
CA SER A 468 -21.04 0.88 28.45
C SER A 468 -19.76 0.78 29.28
N ARG A 469 -18.65 0.32 28.68
CA ARG A 469 -17.36 0.05 29.34
C ARG A 469 -16.50 1.31 29.54
N PRO A 470 -15.47 1.30 30.41
CA PRO A 470 -14.50 2.41 30.50
C PRO A 470 -13.80 2.68 29.16
N TYR A 471 -13.06 3.80 29.09
CA TYR A 471 -12.20 4.13 27.95
C TYR A 471 -11.24 2.97 27.63
N SER A 472 -10.83 2.84 26.36
CA SER A 472 -9.87 1.80 26.00
C SER A 472 -8.53 2.03 26.69
N GLU A 473 -7.72 0.97 26.82
CA GLU A 473 -6.41 1.08 27.47
C GLU A 473 -5.48 2.06 26.75
N LEU A 474 -5.56 2.13 25.42
CA LEU A 474 -4.85 3.13 24.62
C LEU A 474 -5.37 4.54 24.88
N ASP A 475 -6.70 4.75 24.91
CA ASP A 475 -7.28 6.07 25.21
C ASP A 475 -6.80 6.57 26.58
N TRP A 476 -6.77 5.68 27.59
CA TRP A 476 -6.25 5.99 28.92
C TRP A 476 -4.77 6.36 28.89
N HIS A 477 -3.96 5.58 28.18
CA HIS A 477 -2.54 5.86 28.05
C HIS A 477 -2.29 7.23 27.41
N VAL A 478 -2.96 7.52 26.28
CA VAL A 478 -2.82 8.79 25.55
C VAL A 478 -3.28 9.96 26.41
N ARG A 479 -4.43 9.83 27.09
CA ARG A 479 -4.99 10.88 27.94
C ARG A 479 -4.12 11.19 29.17
N LYS A 480 -3.42 10.20 29.73
CA LYS A 480 -2.59 10.37 30.94
C LYS A 480 -1.16 10.83 30.63
N HIS A 481 -0.57 10.36 29.53
CA HIS A 481 0.88 10.50 29.31
C HIS A 481 1.27 11.36 28.10
N GLN A 482 0.31 11.83 27.28
CA GLN A 482 0.64 12.54 26.03
C GLN A 482 -0.03 13.91 25.94
N GLU A 483 0.77 14.94 25.69
CA GLU A 483 0.32 16.34 25.59
C GLU A 483 -0.54 16.60 24.35
N ASP A 484 -0.30 15.85 23.26
CA ASP A 484 -0.97 16.00 21.96
C ASP A 484 -2.27 15.17 21.85
N SER A 485 -2.87 14.79 22.97
CA SER A 485 -4.05 13.92 23.04
C SER A 485 -5.29 14.43 22.26
N SER A 486 -5.36 15.74 22.00
CA SER A 486 -6.39 16.35 21.16
C SER A 486 -6.33 15.87 19.70
N ARG A 487 -5.12 15.66 19.15
CA ARG A 487 -4.91 15.17 17.77
C ARG A 487 -5.36 13.73 17.63
N TYR A 488 -4.98 12.88 18.58
CA TYR A 488 -5.47 11.50 18.68
C TYR A 488 -6.99 11.47 18.69
N ARG A 489 -7.62 12.17 19.65
CA ARG A 489 -9.07 12.19 19.81
C ARG A 489 -9.80 12.66 18.56
N HIS A 490 -9.29 13.72 17.92
CA HIS A 490 -9.90 14.26 16.71
C HIS A 490 -9.92 13.22 15.59
N LYS A 491 -8.78 12.55 15.35
CA LYS A 491 -8.66 11.54 14.30
C LYS A 491 -9.45 10.27 14.60
N THR A 492 -9.44 9.76 15.83
CA THR A 492 -10.26 8.60 16.18
C THR A 492 -11.76 8.89 16.10
N THR A 493 -12.19 10.09 16.50
CA THR A 493 -13.58 10.52 16.35
C THR A 493 -13.99 10.58 14.88
N ALA A 494 -13.13 11.12 14.01
CA ALA A 494 -13.36 11.15 12.57
C ALA A 494 -13.48 9.74 11.98
N LEU A 495 -12.64 8.79 12.42
CA LEU A 495 -12.74 7.38 12.01
C LEU A 495 -14.08 6.75 12.44
N PHE A 496 -14.53 6.98 13.67
CA PHE A 496 -15.80 6.44 14.15
C PHE A 496 -17.00 7.04 13.41
N LEU A 497 -16.97 8.34 13.12
CA LEU A 497 -17.98 8.99 12.28
C LEU A 497 -17.96 8.41 10.87
N ALA A 498 -16.77 8.22 10.29
CA ALA A 498 -16.62 7.65 8.96
C ALA A 498 -17.19 6.22 8.90
N GLN A 499 -16.88 5.39 9.90
CA GLN A 499 -17.40 4.02 9.97
C GLN A 499 -18.92 3.97 10.09
N ARG A 500 -19.53 4.92 10.83
CA ARG A 500 -20.99 4.94 11.05
C ARG A 500 -21.78 5.58 9.92
N PHE A 501 -21.26 6.65 9.33
CA PHE A 501 -22.04 7.53 8.44
C PHE A 501 -21.47 7.63 7.03
N ALA A 502 -20.25 7.13 6.80
CA ALA A 502 -19.57 7.27 5.52
C ALA A 502 -18.86 5.98 5.07
N PHE A 503 -19.39 4.81 5.44
CA PHE A 503 -18.87 3.49 5.01
C PHE A 503 -17.36 3.29 5.25
N GLY A 504 -16.80 3.93 6.28
CA GLY A 504 -15.38 3.88 6.62
C GLY A 504 -14.50 4.90 5.88
N PHE A 505 -15.05 5.72 4.99
CA PHE A 505 -14.29 6.72 4.24
C PHE A 505 -14.11 8.04 5.01
N GLU A 506 -12.96 8.22 5.66
CA GLU A 506 -12.62 9.46 6.40
C GLU A 506 -12.68 10.72 5.51
N GLY A 507 -12.34 10.59 4.23
CA GLY A 507 -12.38 11.70 3.27
C GLY A 507 -13.77 12.32 3.12
N VAL A 508 -14.82 11.51 3.21
CA VAL A 508 -16.22 11.99 3.14
C VAL A 508 -16.54 12.85 4.36
N ILE A 509 -16.13 12.45 5.56
CA ILE A 509 -16.32 13.25 6.79
C ILE A 509 -15.57 14.58 6.68
N SER A 510 -14.36 14.54 6.12
CA SER A 510 -13.56 15.75 5.90
C SER A 510 -14.21 16.69 4.88
N ALA A 511 -14.80 16.15 3.81
CA ALA A 511 -15.54 16.92 2.81
C ALA A 511 -16.84 17.51 3.38
N LEU A 512 -17.59 16.75 4.20
CA LEU A 512 -18.78 17.25 4.89
C LEU A 512 -18.46 18.37 5.88
N ASP A 513 -17.36 18.25 6.64
CA ASP A 513 -16.90 19.35 7.51
C ASP A 513 -16.53 20.60 6.71
N LEU A 514 -15.89 20.44 5.55
CA LEU A 514 -15.56 21.56 4.67
C LEU A 514 -16.83 22.22 4.10
N LEU A 515 -17.80 21.42 3.63
CA LEU A 515 -19.09 21.92 3.14
C LEU A 515 -19.87 22.64 4.23
N LEU A 516 -19.89 22.11 5.45
CA LEU A 516 -20.53 22.76 6.59
C LEU A 516 -19.85 24.10 6.91
N ARG A 517 -18.50 24.15 6.96
CA ARG A 517 -17.78 25.42 7.17
C ARG A 517 -18.10 26.43 6.08
N PHE A 518 -18.15 25.99 4.82
CA PHE A 518 -18.53 26.85 3.70
C PHE A 518 -19.97 27.38 3.87
N ALA A 519 -20.92 26.52 4.25
CA ALA A 519 -22.29 26.91 4.53
C ALA A 519 -22.39 27.90 5.70
N LEU A 520 -21.66 27.67 6.80
CA LEU A 520 -21.62 28.57 7.96
C LEU A 520 -21.02 29.94 7.62
N ILE A 521 -20.10 30.02 6.66
CA ILE A 521 -19.56 31.29 6.14
C ILE A 521 -20.55 31.96 5.18
N LEU A 522 -21.28 31.19 4.38
CA LEU A 522 -22.25 31.71 3.41
C LEU A 522 -23.56 32.17 4.05
N CYS A 523 -24.01 31.54 5.13
CA CYS A 523 -25.24 31.89 5.85
C CYS A 523 -25.32 33.37 6.28
N PRO A 524 -24.29 33.97 6.91
CA PRO A 524 -24.27 35.41 7.22
C PRO A 524 -24.40 36.28 5.97
N TRP A 525 -23.71 35.91 4.89
CA TRP A 525 -23.76 36.65 3.62
C TRP A 525 -25.16 36.62 2.99
N LEU A 526 -25.80 35.44 2.96
CA LEU A 526 -27.17 35.28 2.48
C LEU A 526 -28.17 36.03 3.37
N TYR A 527 -28.05 35.90 4.70
CA TYR A 527 -28.87 36.61 5.67
C TYR A 527 -28.81 38.12 5.43
N LYS A 528 -27.61 38.66 5.26
CA LYS A 528 -27.38 40.07 4.95
C LYS A 528 -28.01 40.48 3.62
N SER A 529 -27.86 39.67 2.57
CA SER A 529 -28.40 40.01 1.23
C SER A 529 -29.94 39.99 1.15
N ILE A 530 -30.61 39.18 1.97
CA ILE A 530 -32.06 38.96 1.91
C ILE A 530 -32.81 39.83 2.92
N ILE A 531 -32.29 40.00 4.13
CA ILE A 531 -33.03 40.60 5.25
C ILE A 531 -32.61 42.06 5.49
N LEU A 532 -31.32 42.38 5.32
CA LEU A 532 -30.83 43.75 5.44
C LEU A 532 -30.89 44.45 4.07
N ASN A 533 -32.03 45.09 3.81
CA ASN A 533 -32.21 45.96 2.66
C ASN A 533 -31.08 47.01 2.63
N PRO A 534 -30.36 47.24 1.51
CA PRO A 534 -29.21 48.15 1.45
C PRO A 534 -29.54 49.61 1.82
N THR A 535 -30.83 49.96 1.88
CA THR A 535 -31.33 51.28 2.31
C THR A 535 -31.19 51.54 3.82
N ILE A 536 -31.09 50.50 4.66
CA ILE A 536 -30.93 50.65 6.12
C ILE A 536 -29.55 51.24 6.49
N TRP A 537 -28.56 51.10 5.61
CA TRP A 537 -27.20 51.62 5.82
C TRP A 537 -27.08 53.14 5.68
N LEU A 538 -27.96 53.76 4.89
CA LEU A 538 -27.92 55.21 4.64
C LEU A 538 -28.54 56.01 5.79
N PHE A 539 -29.45 55.41 6.56
CA PHE A 539 -30.11 56.03 7.72
C PHE A 539 -30.38 54.99 8.82
N PRO A 540 -29.36 54.63 9.63
CA PRO A 540 -29.55 53.67 10.70
C PRO A 540 -30.42 54.28 11.82
N ASN A 541 -31.64 53.77 11.98
CA ASN A 541 -32.48 54.07 13.15
C ASN A 541 -32.09 53.14 14.31
N TRP A 542 -31.02 53.51 15.01
CA TRP A 542 -30.42 52.79 16.15
C TRP A 542 -31.36 52.54 17.35
N HIS A 543 -32.54 53.16 17.36
CA HIS A 543 -33.49 53.11 18.48
C HIS A 543 -34.55 52.00 18.37
N THR A 544 -34.52 51.18 17.32
CA THR A 544 -35.53 50.14 17.10
C THR A 544 -35.03 48.79 17.59
N GLN A 545 -35.73 48.15 18.52
CA GLN A 545 -35.40 46.83 19.06
C GLN A 545 -35.08 45.78 17.97
N ARG A 546 -35.80 45.83 16.84
CA ARG A 546 -35.58 44.97 15.67
C ARG A 546 -34.18 45.08 15.05
N TYR A 547 -33.54 46.26 15.11
CA TYR A 547 -32.20 46.45 14.58
C TYR A 547 -31.13 45.82 15.48
N LEU A 548 -31.29 45.94 16.80
CA LEU A 548 -30.42 45.29 17.78
C LEU A 548 -30.51 43.76 17.67
N GLU A 549 -31.72 43.22 17.52
CA GLU A 549 -31.95 41.78 17.31
C GLU A 549 -31.30 41.29 16.00
N ALA A 550 -31.44 42.03 14.90
CA ALA A 550 -30.82 41.69 13.61
C ALA A 550 -29.28 41.76 13.66
N ALA A 551 -28.71 42.79 14.30
CA ALA A 551 -27.27 42.94 14.46
C ALA A 551 -26.67 41.85 15.38
N ALA A 552 -27.36 41.50 16.46
CA ALA A 552 -26.96 40.39 17.33
C ALA A 552 -26.98 39.05 16.60
N LEU A 553 -27.99 38.82 15.75
CA LEU A 553 -28.09 37.62 14.93
C LEU A 553 -27.00 37.58 13.85
N GLU A 554 -26.68 38.70 13.19
CA GLU A 554 -25.57 38.80 12.23
C GLU A 554 -24.24 38.48 12.90
N LEU A 555 -23.97 39.05 14.08
CA LEU A 555 -22.76 38.75 14.87
C LEU A 555 -22.69 37.27 15.25
N LEU A 556 -23.80 36.67 15.68
CA LEU A 556 -23.86 35.23 15.98
C LEU A 556 -23.54 34.39 14.74
N LEU A 557 -24.24 34.65 13.63
CA LEU A 557 -24.08 33.94 12.37
C LEU A 557 -22.63 34.02 11.87
N THR A 558 -22.04 35.21 11.89
CA THR A 558 -20.66 35.44 11.43
C THR A 558 -19.63 34.67 12.26
N ASN A 559 -19.93 34.44 13.54
CA ASN A 559 -19.08 33.68 14.45
C ASN A 559 -19.38 32.17 14.50
N LEU A 560 -20.43 31.67 13.82
CA LEU A 560 -20.79 30.24 13.86
C LEU A 560 -19.66 29.32 13.39
N VAL A 561 -18.86 29.74 12.41
CA VAL A 561 -17.71 28.93 11.96
C VAL A 561 -16.63 28.80 13.05
N HIS A 562 -16.44 29.84 13.86
CA HIS A 562 -15.52 29.81 15.00
C HIS A 562 -16.09 28.99 16.17
N ILE A 563 -17.40 29.09 16.42
CA ILE A 563 -18.10 28.24 17.40
C ILE A 563 -18.01 26.77 16.98
N TRP A 564 -18.24 26.45 15.71
CA TRP A 564 -18.06 25.11 15.16
C TRP A 564 -16.62 24.61 15.32
N ALA A 565 -15.63 25.44 15.00
CA ALA A 565 -14.22 25.10 15.18
C ALA A 565 -13.83 24.91 16.65
N LEU A 566 -14.46 25.64 17.57
CA LEU A 566 -14.27 25.50 19.02
C LEU A 566 -14.97 24.27 19.59
N LEU A 567 -16.09 23.84 19.01
CA LEU A 567 -16.81 22.62 19.42
C LEU A 567 -16.12 21.36 18.91
N LYS A 568 -15.66 21.40 17.66
CA LYS A 568 -14.84 20.36 17.02
C LYS A 568 -13.54 20.12 17.81
#